data_AF-A0A382HI19-F1
#
_entry.id   AF-A0A382HI19-F1
#
_cell.length_a   1.000
_cell.length_b   1.000
_cell.length_c   1.000
_cell.angle_alpha   90.00
_cell.angle_beta   90.00
_cell.angle_gamma   90.00
#
_symmetry.space_group_name_H-M   'P 1'
#
loop_
_entity.id
_entity.type
_entity.pdbx_description
1 polymer ?
#
loop_
_entity_poly.entity_id
_entity_poly.type
_entity_poly.pdbx_seq_one_letter_code
_entity_poly.pdbx_strand_id
1 'polypeptide(L)'
;MNPNSIIVPNQVIDYTYGRGNTFYEEELENVKHIDFTMPYSETLRNQLIEAARVIKLKIHKKGVYGVTQGPRLETAAEISKLEKDGCNVVGMTGMPEAALAKELEVDYACCGLVVNWAAGKDSETITMDIIEKNLKN
;
A
#
# COMPACT_ATOMS: atom_id res chain seq x y z
N MET A 1 -2.55 -10.16 7.67
CA MET A 1 -1.15 -10.36 8.11
C MET A 1 -1.05 -9.97 9.57
N ASN A 2 -0.08 -10.50 10.31
CA ASN A 2 0.04 -10.20 11.74
C ASN A 2 0.56 -8.76 11.95
N PRO A 3 0.07 -8.02 12.96
CA PRO A 3 0.66 -6.76 13.38
C PRO A 3 2.15 -6.90 13.71
N ASN A 4 2.89 -5.79 13.65
CA ASN A 4 4.35 -5.71 13.84
C ASN A 4 5.15 -6.49 12.77
N SER A 5 4.55 -6.68 11.60
CA SER A 5 5.21 -7.28 10.43
C SER A 5 5.44 -6.22 9.37
N ILE A 6 6.58 -6.30 8.67
CA ILE A 6 6.85 -5.46 7.50
C ILE A 6 6.47 -6.21 6.23
N ILE A 7 5.90 -5.50 5.25
CA ILE A 7 5.55 -6.00 3.92
C ILE A 7 6.18 -5.12 2.83
N VAL A 8 6.68 -5.76 1.78
CA VAL A 8 7.06 -5.11 0.51
C VAL A 8 6.10 -5.61 -0.57
N PRO A 9 4.92 -4.99 -0.75
CA PRO A 9 3.90 -5.45 -1.68
C PRO A 9 4.42 -5.39 -3.12
N ASN A 10 3.84 -6.21 -4.00
CA ASN A 10 4.15 -6.23 -5.42
C ASN A 10 2.98 -5.78 -6.30
N GLN A 11 1.81 -5.55 -5.69
CA GLN A 11 0.58 -5.15 -6.36
C GLN A 11 -0.19 -4.16 -5.50
N VAL A 12 -1.07 -3.40 -6.14
CA VAL A 12 -1.92 -2.39 -5.51
C VAL A 12 -3.31 -2.44 -6.14
N ILE A 13 -4.36 -2.22 -5.34
CA ILE A 13 -5.72 -1.98 -5.83
C ILE A 13 -6.14 -0.61 -5.31
N ASP A 14 -6.53 0.26 -6.23
CA ASP A 14 -6.87 1.66 -5.94
C ASP A 14 -8.39 1.81 -5.76
N TYR A 15 -8.80 2.26 -4.58
CA TYR A 15 -10.19 2.64 -4.27
C TYR A 15 -10.28 4.15 -3.97
N THR A 16 -9.24 4.92 -4.27
CA THR A 16 -9.20 6.36 -4.05
C THR A 16 -9.96 7.11 -5.14
N TYR A 17 -10.37 8.33 -4.84
CA TYR A 17 -11.08 9.20 -5.78
C TYR A 17 -10.83 10.67 -5.48
N GLY A 18 -11.00 11.52 -6.50
CA GLY A 18 -10.87 12.97 -6.39
C GLY A 18 -9.47 13.50 -6.08
N ARG A 19 -8.44 12.65 -6.20
CA ARG A 19 -7.02 13.03 -6.08
C ARG A 19 -6.49 13.36 -7.48
N GLY A 20 -5.70 14.43 -7.63
CA GLY A 20 -4.95 14.67 -8.87
C GLY A 20 -3.99 13.49 -9.08
N ASN A 21 -4.15 12.77 -10.18
CA ASN A 21 -3.57 11.43 -10.35
C ASN A 21 -2.75 11.24 -11.62
N THR A 22 -2.56 12.31 -12.40
CA THR A 22 -1.65 12.34 -13.55
C THR A 22 -1.04 13.72 -13.72
N PHE A 23 0.18 13.80 -14.26
CA PHE A 23 0.83 15.07 -14.62
C PHE A 23 0.33 15.64 -15.95
N TYR A 24 -0.52 14.91 -16.67
CA TYR A 24 -0.94 15.22 -18.04
C TYR A 24 -2.40 15.70 -18.13
N GLU A 25 -3.01 16.19 -17.03
CA GLU A 25 -4.43 16.59 -16.98
C GLU A 25 -4.75 17.83 -17.86
N GLU A 26 -3.80 18.78 -18.00
CA GLU A 26 -4.06 20.06 -18.67
C GLU A 26 -3.77 20.06 -20.19
N GLU A 27 -2.97 19.11 -20.67
CA GLU A 27 -2.62 18.98 -22.09
C GLU A 27 -3.29 17.75 -22.72
N LEU A 28 -4.56 17.88 -23.08
CA LEU A 28 -5.35 16.79 -23.73
C LEU A 28 -4.75 16.28 -25.05
N GLU A 29 -3.78 16.99 -25.63
CA GLU A 29 -3.04 16.56 -26.82
C GLU A 29 -1.90 15.56 -26.49
N ASN A 30 -1.45 15.49 -25.24
CA ASN A 30 -0.33 14.67 -24.77
C ASN A 30 -0.75 13.69 -23.66
N VAL A 31 -1.76 12.85 -23.93
CA VAL A 31 -2.17 11.80 -22.99
C VAL A 31 -1.08 10.72 -22.91
N LYS A 32 -0.47 10.55 -21.72
CA LYS A 32 0.49 9.47 -21.45
C LYS A 32 -0.22 8.27 -20.83
N HIS A 33 -0.24 7.15 -21.55
CA HIS A 33 -0.68 5.87 -21.00
C HIS A 33 0.53 5.06 -20.52
N ILE A 34 0.70 4.96 -19.20
CA ILE A 34 1.74 4.13 -18.59
C ILE A 34 1.30 2.67 -18.50
N ASP A 35 2.25 1.74 -18.67
CA ASP A 35 2.04 0.35 -18.27
C ASP A 35 2.15 0.24 -16.74
N PHE A 36 1.02 -0.04 -16.10
CA PHE A 36 0.89 -0.18 -14.65
C PHE A 36 0.70 -1.63 -14.20
N THR A 37 0.94 -2.61 -15.08
CA THR A 37 0.86 -4.05 -14.77
C THR A 37 1.72 -4.41 -13.54
N MET A 38 2.90 -3.79 -13.46
CA MET A 38 3.80 -3.87 -12.32
C MET A 38 3.99 -2.46 -11.73
N PRO A 39 3.22 -2.10 -10.67
CA PRO A 39 3.14 -0.73 -10.15
C PRO A 39 4.39 -0.31 -9.37
N TYR A 40 5.19 -1.29 -8.94
CA TYR A 40 6.40 -1.07 -8.16
C TYR A 40 7.63 -1.56 -8.91
N SER A 41 8.75 -0.85 -8.76
CA SER A 41 10.06 -1.23 -9.31
C SER A 41 10.55 -2.54 -8.70
N GLU A 42 10.76 -3.56 -9.53
CA GLU A 42 11.28 -4.85 -9.07
C GLU A 42 12.69 -4.72 -8.48
N THR A 43 13.53 -3.87 -9.09
CA THR A 43 14.89 -3.57 -8.62
C THR A 43 14.86 -3.02 -7.19
N LEU A 44 14.09 -1.95 -6.96
CA LEU A 44 14.01 -1.32 -5.65
C LEU A 44 13.37 -2.24 -4.60
N ARG A 45 12.34 -3.01 -4.99
CA ARG A 45 11.77 -4.04 -4.10
C ARG A 45 12.80 -5.08 -3.69
N ASN A 46 13.62 -5.56 -4.62
CA ASN A 46 14.66 -6.54 -4.33
C ASN A 46 15.74 -5.96 -3.39
N GLN A 47 16.10 -4.68 -3.55
CA GLN A 47 17.00 -4.00 -2.61
C GLN A 47 16.42 -3.95 -1.19
N LEU A 48 15.13 -3.62 -1.04
CA LEU A 48 14.45 -3.64 0.27
C LEU A 48 14.42 -5.05 0.89
N ILE A 49 14.09 -6.07 0.07
CA ILE A 49 14.05 -7.46 0.51
C ILE A 49 15.43 -7.94 0.95
N GLU A 50 16.48 -7.56 0.23
CA GLU A 50 17.85 -7.91 0.52
C GLU A 50 18.36 -7.19 1.79
N ALA A 51 18.04 -5.91 1.96
CA ALA A 51 18.35 -5.17 3.18
C ALA A 51 17.75 -5.86 4.42
N ALA A 52 16.49 -6.29 4.35
CA ALA A 52 15.85 -7.05 5.43
C ALA A 52 16.55 -8.39 5.69
N ARG A 53 17.01 -9.09 4.64
CA ARG A 53 17.76 -10.35 4.75
C ARG A 53 19.08 -10.14 5.51
N VAL A 54 19.83 -9.09 5.18
CA VAL A 54 21.12 -8.77 5.80
C VAL A 54 20.99 -8.57 7.32
N ILE A 55 19.95 -7.87 7.75
CA ILE A 55 19.67 -7.63 9.19
C ILE A 55 18.88 -8.77 9.85
N LYS A 56 18.64 -9.88 9.13
CA LYS A 56 17.86 -11.05 9.59
C LYS A 56 16.43 -10.69 10.04
N LEU A 57 15.84 -9.65 9.45
CA LEU A 57 14.47 -9.24 9.69
C LEU A 57 13.50 -10.08 8.84
N LYS A 58 12.50 -10.69 9.47
CA LYS A 58 11.45 -11.43 8.78
C LYS A 58 10.42 -10.45 8.21
N ILE A 59 10.21 -10.49 6.89
CA ILE A 59 9.25 -9.64 6.18
C ILE A 59 8.37 -10.44 5.22
N HIS A 60 7.22 -9.89 4.86
CA HIS A 60 6.39 -10.36 3.76
C HIS A 60 6.90 -9.75 2.44
N LYS A 61 7.39 -10.60 1.52
CA LYS A 61 8.05 -10.14 0.28
C LYS A 61 7.10 -9.90 -0.89
N LYS A 62 5.81 -10.16 -0.71
CA LYS A 62 4.75 -10.04 -1.72
C LYS A 62 3.42 -9.78 -1.02
N GLY A 63 2.49 -9.18 -1.77
CA GLY A 63 1.11 -8.95 -1.37
C GLY A 63 0.48 -7.82 -2.18
N VAL A 64 -0.84 -7.73 -2.06
CA VAL A 64 -1.69 -6.73 -2.69
C VAL A 64 -2.08 -5.69 -1.64
N TYR A 65 -1.77 -4.42 -1.91
CA TYR A 65 -2.11 -3.30 -1.04
C TYR A 65 -3.39 -2.62 -1.53
N GLY A 66 -4.47 -2.67 -0.74
CA GLY A 66 -5.69 -1.93 -1.02
C GLY A 66 -5.60 -0.51 -0.50
N VAL A 67 -5.67 0.49 -1.39
CA VAL A 67 -5.59 1.90 -1.00
C VAL A 67 -6.99 2.49 -0.96
N THR A 68 -7.44 2.89 0.23
CA THR A 68 -8.76 3.50 0.47
C THR A 68 -8.65 5.02 0.63
N GLN A 69 -9.79 5.72 0.56
CA GLN A 69 -9.78 7.18 0.58
C GLN A 69 -9.38 7.77 1.94
N GLY A 70 -9.79 7.15 3.06
CA GLY A 70 -9.76 7.79 4.37
C GLY A 70 -10.72 9.00 4.49
N PRO A 71 -10.68 9.77 5.59
CA PRO A 71 -9.87 9.58 6.79
C PRO A 71 -10.46 8.58 7.79
N ARG A 72 -11.73 8.16 7.60
CA ARG A 72 -12.33 7.12 8.43
C ARG A 72 -11.63 5.79 8.18
N LEU A 73 -11.53 4.96 9.23
CA LEU A 73 -11.24 3.56 9.06
C LEU A 73 -12.41 2.84 8.35
N GLU A 74 -12.12 1.68 7.81
CA GLU A 74 -13.08 0.83 7.12
C GLU A 74 -14.06 0.19 8.11
N THR A 75 -15.25 -0.15 7.61
CA THR A 75 -16.16 -1.07 8.30
C THR A 75 -15.66 -2.51 8.15
N ALA A 76 -16.10 -3.41 9.04
CA ALA A 76 -15.79 -4.84 8.92
C ALA A 76 -16.28 -5.46 7.59
N ALA A 77 -17.37 -4.94 7.04
CA ALA A 77 -17.91 -5.37 5.74
C ALA A 77 -17.00 -4.93 4.58
N GLU A 78 -16.46 -3.71 4.63
CA GLU A 78 -15.49 -3.21 3.65
C GLU A 78 -14.18 -4.01 3.71
N ILE A 79 -13.65 -4.29 4.90
CA ILE A 79 -12.48 -5.16 5.05
C ILE A 79 -12.73 -6.56 4.47
N SER A 80 -13.90 -7.14 4.76
CA SER A 80 -14.29 -8.44 4.21
C SER A 80 -14.41 -8.43 2.68
N LYS A 81 -14.82 -7.29 2.11
CA LYS A 81 -14.83 -7.10 0.65
C LYS A 81 -13.40 -6.98 0.10
N LEU A 82 -12.55 -6.14 0.70
CA LEU A 82 -11.16 -5.94 0.25
C LEU A 82 -10.38 -7.25 0.22
N GLU A 83 -10.58 -8.11 1.22
CA GLU A 83 -9.97 -9.45 1.25
C GLU A 83 -10.47 -10.34 0.11
N LYS A 84 -11.77 -10.30 -0.21
CA LYS A 84 -12.34 -11.02 -1.37
C LYS A 84 -11.85 -10.48 -2.70
N ASP A 85 -11.59 -9.18 -2.77
CA ASP A 85 -10.96 -8.53 -3.93
C ASP A 85 -9.44 -8.88 -4.02
N GLY A 86 -8.88 -9.58 -3.03
CA GLY A 86 -7.52 -10.10 -3.02
C GLY A 86 -6.50 -9.25 -2.25
N CYS A 87 -6.93 -8.18 -1.57
CA CYS A 87 -6.05 -7.35 -0.75
C CYS A 87 -5.51 -8.13 0.46
N ASN A 88 -4.21 -7.97 0.75
CA ASN A 88 -3.59 -8.55 1.94
C ASN A 88 -3.38 -7.55 3.07
N VAL A 89 -3.26 -6.27 2.71
CA VAL A 89 -3.10 -5.12 3.61
C VAL A 89 -3.92 -3.95 3.07
N VAL A 90 -4.34 -3.04 3.94
CA VAL A 90 -5.13 -1.86 3.61
C VAL A 90 -4.53 -0.61 4.25
N GLY A 91 -4.68 0.53 3.60
CA GLY A 91 -4.19 1.82 4.05
C GLY A 91 -4.67 2.94 3.12
N MET A 92 -4.25 4.17 3.34
CA MET A 92 -4.85 5.35 2.68
C MET A 92 -3.91 6.08 1.71
N THR A 93 -2.64 5.68 1.67
CA THR A 93 -1.56 6.28 0.88
C THR A 93 -0.98 5.28 -0.11
N GLY A 94 -0.18 5.74 -1.06
CA GLY A 94 0.48 4.91 -2.08
C GLY A 94 -0.19 4.98 -3.45
N MET A 95 -1.44 5.44 -3.50
CA MET A 95 -2.09 5.93 -4.72
C MET A 95 -2.55 7.38 -4.50
N PRO A 96 -2.27 8.30 -5.45
CA PRO A 96 -1.72 8.05 -6.78
C PRO A 96 -0.18 8.04 -6.87
N GLU A 97 0.56 8.05 -5.75
CA GLU A 97 2.03 8.19 -5.74
C GLU A 97 2.74 7.15 -6.63
N ALA A 98 2.30 5.89 -6.63
CA ALA A 98 2.89 4.85 -7.48
C ALA A 98 2.70 5.11 -8.98
N ALA A 99 1.52 5.59 -9.39
CA ALA A 99 1.24 5.94 -10.78
C ALA A 99 2.03 7.18 -11.21
N LEU A 100 2.05 8.22 -10.38
CA LEU A 100 2.81 9.45 -10.63
C LEU A 100 4.32 9.18 -10.75
N ALA A 101 4.88 8.33 -9.88
CA ALA A 101 6.29 7.95 -9.99
C ALA A 101 6.58 7.23 -11.31
N LYS A 102 5.66 6.37 -11.76
CA LYS A 102 5.78 5.66 -13.04
C LYS A 102 5.70 6.61 -14.24
N GLU A 103 4.82 7.62 -14.19
CA GLU A 103 4.75 8.67 -15.21
C GLU A 103 6.07 9.44 -15.36
N LEU A 104 6.75 9.68 -14.25
CA LEU A 104 8.06 10.36 -14.21
C LEU A 104 9.26 9.42 -14.37
N GLU A 105 9.03 8.12 -14.61
CA GLU A 105 10.09 7.11 -14.73
C GLU A 105 11.01 7.02 -13.49
N VAL A 106 10.45 7.31 -12.31
CA VAL A 106 11.13 7.23 -11.02
C VAL A 106 10.88 5.85 -10.40
N ASP A 107 11.94 5.17 -9.98
CA ASP A 107 11.84 3.92 -9.24
C ASP A 107 11.08 4.11 -7.92
N TYR A 108 9.95 3.43 -7.78
CA TYR A 108 9.09 3.50 -6.60
C TYR A 108 8.77 2.10 -6.06
N ALA A 109 8.82 1.94 -4.74
CA ALA A 109 8.44 0.72 -4.05
C ALA A 109 7.82 1.07 -2.69
N CYS A 110 6.82 0.28 -2.28
CA CYS A 110 6.22 0.42 -0.96
C CYS A 110 6.93 -0.49 0.05
N CYS A 111 7.20 0.05 1.24
CA CYS A 111 7.57 -0.69 2.45
C CYS A 111 6.54 -0.36 3.52
N GLY A 112 5.60 -1.27 3.74
CA GLY A 112 4.49 -1.08 4.68
C GLY A 112 4.76 -1.75 6.02
N LEU A 113 4.36 -1.09 7.11
CA LEU A 113 4.29 -1.68 8.44
C LEU A 113 2.84 -2.04 8.77
N VAL A 114 2.60 -3.31 9.09
CA VAL A 114 1.28 -3.80 9.51
C VAL A 114 1.08 -3.41 10.97
N VAL A 115 0.29 -2.37 11.21
CA VAL A 115 0.08 -1.80 12.55
C VAL A 115 -1.14 -2.36 13.30
N ASN A 116 -2.08 -2.99 12.60
CA ASN A 116 -3.26 -3.63 13.20
C ASN A 116 -3.85 -4.69 12.25
N TRP A 117 -4.87 -5.41 12.71
CA TRP A 117 -5.52 -6.49 11.96
C TRP A 117 -6.55 -6.03 10.91
N ALA A 118 -6.83 -4.73 10.83
CA ALA A 118 -7.98 -4.10 10.17
C ALA A 118 -9.31 -4.36 10.87
N ALA A 119 -10.31 -3.52 10.57
CA ALA A 119 -11.59 -3.50 11.28
C ALA A 119 -12.32 -4.86 11.19
N GLY A 120 -12.80 -5.35 12.34
CA GLY A 120 -13.57 -6.59 12.44
C GLY A 120 -12.75 -7.87 12.30
N LYS A 121 -11.42 -7.80 12.29
CA LYS A 121 -10.52 -8.96 12.26
C LYS A 121 -9.96 -9.34 13.63
N ASP A 122 -10.15 -8.48 14.62
CA ASP A 122 -9.85 -8.73 16.03
C ASP A 122 -11.04 -8.29 16.89
N SER A 123 -11.07 -8.76 18.13
CA SER A 123 -12.05 -8.41 19.15
C SER A 123 -11.85 -7.01 19.74
N GLU A 124 -10.65 -6.44 19.59
CA GLU A 124 -10.30 -5.12 20.10
C GLU A 124 -10.65 -3.99 19.10
N THR A 125 -11.05 -2.85 19.65
CA THR A 125 -11.31 -1.65 18.84
C THR A 125 -9.98 -1.04 18.41
N ILE A 126 -9.84 -0.72 17.12
CA ILE A 126 -8.65 -0.05 16.60
C ILE A 126 -8.65 1.41 17.06
N THR A 127 -7.65 1.79 17.85
CA THR A 127 -7.42 3.15 18.32
C THR A 127 -6.08 3.68 17.80
N MET A 128 -5.93 5.01 17.71
CA MET A 128 -4.67 5.63 17.31
C MET A 128 -3.53 5.27 18.28
N ASP A 129 -3.81 5.16 19.58
CA ASP A 129 -2.82 4.77 20.59
C ASP A 129 -2.20 3.39 20.31
N ILE A 130 -3.00 2.42 19.87
CA ILE A 130 -2.51 1.08 19.51
C ILE A 130 -1.62 1.16 18.26
N ILE A 131 -2.02 1.96 17.27
CA ILE A 131 -1.24 2.17 16.04
C ILE A 131 0.12 2.79 16.39
N GLU A 132 0.13 3.88 17.16
CA GLU A 132 1.36 4.57 17.56
C GLU A 132 2.29 3.70 18.39
N LYS A 133 1.75 2.84 19.25
CA LYS A 133 2.53 1.88 20.04
C LYS A 133 3.26 0.88 19.13
N ASN A 134 2.59 0.39 18.09
CA ASN A 134 3.17 -0.56 17.14
C ASN A 134 4.20 0.09 16.20
N LEU A 135 4.15 1.42 15.99
CA LEU A 135 5.17 2.15 15.23
C LEU A 135 6.51 2.31 15.98
N LYS A 136 6.51 2.21 17.32
CA LYS A 136 7.69 2.47 18.16
C LYS A 136 8.54 1.23 18.48
N ASN A 137 8.06 0.03 18.18
CA ASN A 137 8.73 -1.24 18.46
C ASN A 137 9.41 -1.80 17.22
#